data_AF-A0A496ZLU5-F1
#
_entry.id   AF-A0A496ZLU5-F1
#
_cell.length_a   1.000
_cell.length_b   1.000
_cell.length_c   1.000
_cell.angle_alpha   90.00
_cell.angle_beta   90.00
_cell.angle_gamma   90.00
#
_symmetry.space_group_name_H-M   'P 1'
#
loop_
_entity.id
_entity.type
_entity.pdbx_description
1 polymer ?
#
loop_
_entity_poly.entity_id
_entity_poly.type
_entity_poly.pdbx_seq_one_letter_code
_entity_poly.pdbx_strand_id
1 'polypeptide(L)' 'MKTVQVTLDEDLVREVDNVARKLHTTISAFTRDALKNAIKNLHIMQLERKHINGHKDKPIDINDVEIWEEEQDRGK' A
#
# COMPACT_ATOMS: atom_id res chain seq x y z
N MET A 1 13.48 20.92 3.83
CA MET A 1 12.33 20.77 2.91
C MET A 1 12.71 21.43 1.60
N LYS A 2 12.36 20.83 0.45
CA LYS A 2 12.57 21.44 -0.87
C LYS A 2 11.22 21.92 -1.40
N THR A 3 11.13 23.17 -1.84
CA THR A 3 9.92 23.72 -2.47
C THR A 3 9.94 23.37 -3.95
N VAL A 4 8.83 22.84 -4.45
CA VAL A 4 8.61 22.52 -5.86
C VAL A 4 7.27 23.12 -6.27
N GLN A 5 7.18 23.59 -7.51
CA GLN A 5 5.90 24.00 -8.10
C GLN A 5 5.28 22.78 -8.81
N VAL A 6 3.99 22.57 -8.63
CA VAL A 6 3.21 21.49 -9.23
C VAL A 6 1.92 22.10 -9.76
N THR A 7 1.50 21.70 -10.96
CA THR A 7 0.23 22.10 -11.55
C THR A 7 -0.83 21.07 -11.18
N LEU A 8 -1.97 21.54 -10.66
CA LEU A 8 -3.12 20.74 -10.26
C LEU A 8 -4.39 21.42 -10.76
N ASP A 9 -5.44 20.63 -10.98
CA ASP A 9 -6.75 21.15 -11.35
C ASP A 9 -7.29 22.10 -10.27
N GLU A 10 -7.93 23.19 -10.70
CA GLU A 10 -8.41 24.24 -9.78
C GLU A 10 -9.40 23.69 -8.75
N ASP A 11 -10.32 22.83 -9.17
CA ASP A 11 -11.31 22.23 -8.28
C ASP A 11 -10.66 21.31 -7.24
N LEU A 12 -9.62 20.57 -7.62
CA LEU A 12 -8.84 19.76 -6.68
C LEU A 12 -8.14 20.62 -5.63
N VAL A 13 -7.57 21.76 -6.03
CA VAL A 13 -6.93 22.70 -5.08
C VAL A 13 -7.95 23.23 -4.08
N ARG A 14 -9.16 23.58 -4.53
CA ARG A 14 -10.25 24.05 -3.65
C ARG A 14 -10.69 22.98 -2.66
N GLU A 15 -10.82 21.73 -3.10
CA GLU A 15 -11.17 20.61 -2.23
C GLU A 15 -10.08 20.34 -1.19
N VAL A 16 -8.82 20.31 -1.61
CA VAL A 16 -7.67 20.11 -0.71
C VAL A 16 -7.60 21.20 0.36
N ASP A 17 -7.80 22.46 -0.03
CA ASP A 17 -7.83 23.60 0.89
C ASP A 17 -8.97 23.47 1.91
N ASN A 18 -10.18 23.09 1.46
CA ASN A 18 -11.31 22.83 2.34
C ASN A 18 -11.04 21.71 3.36
N VAL A 19 -10.45 20.60 2.91
CA VAL A 19 -10.10 19.47 3.78
C VAL A 19 -8.99 19.86 4.76
N ALA A 20 -7.95 20.56 4.29
CA ALA A 20 -6.86 21.02 5.14
C ALA A 20 -7.38 21.92 6.27
N ARG A 21 -8.30 22.85 5.97
CA ARG A 21 -8.96 23.68 6.99
C ARG A 21 -9.75 22.86 8.01
N LYS A 22 -10.57 21.91 7.54
CA LYS A 22 -11.36 21.02 8.43
C LYS A 22 -10.49 20.19 9.36
N LEU A 23 -9.30 19.80 8.91
CA LEU A 23 -8.32 19.03 9.67
C LEU A 23 -7.32 19.92 10.45
N HIS A 24 -7.52 21.25 10.48
CA HIS A 24 -6.63 22.20 11.12
C HIS A 24 -5.16 22.05 10.70
N THR A 25 -4.92 21.78 9.42
CA THR A 25 -3.59 21.62 8.83
C THR A 25 -3.39 22.59 7.66
N THR A 26 -2.18 22.62 7.10
CA THR A 26 -1.88 23.42 5.91
C THR A 26 -2.01 22.56 4.65
N ILE A 27 -2.30 23.19 3.50
CA ILE A 27 -2.32 22.53 2.19
C ILE A 27 -1.03 21.75 1.95
N SER A 28 0.12 22.35 2.24
CA SER A 28 1.44 21.72 2.04
C SER A 28 1.65 20.50 2.93
N ALA A 29 1.09 20.50 4.14
CA ALA A 29 1.15 19.38 5.06
C ALA A 29 0.23 18.25 4.61
N PHE A 30 -1.02 18.56 4.33
CA PHE A 30 -2.00 17.61 3.79
C PHE A 30 -1.50 16.94 2.51
N THR A 31 -1.05 17.74 1.53
CA THR A 31 -0.58 17.23 0.23
C THR A 31 0.63 16.31 0.40
N ARG A 32 1.57 16.67 1.27
CA ARG A 32 2.75 15.84 1.55
C ARG A 32 2.36 14.49 2.16
N ASP A 33 1.43 14.48 3.10
CA ASP A 33 1.01 13.25 3.77
C ASP A 33 0.19 12.37 2.83
N ALA A 34 -0.67 12.97 2.00
CA ALA A 34 -1.38 12.27 0.93
C ALA A 34 -0.41 11.62 -0.08
N LEU A 35 0.61 12.34 -0.55
CA LEU A 35 1.62 11.80 -1.46
C LEU A 35 2.43 10.66 -0.84
N LYS A 36 2.84 10.78 0.44
CA LYS A 36 3.52 9.70 1.17
C LYS A 36 2.65 8.44 1.24
N ASN A 37 1.36 8.61 1.56
CA ASN A 37 0.43 7.49 1.64
C ASN A 37 0.21 6.84 0.27
N ALA A 38 0.09 7.63 -0.80
CA ALA A 38 -0.02 7.11 -2.17
C ALA A 38 1.21 6.28 -2.57
N ILE A 39 2.42 6.77 -2.28
CA ILE A 39 3.67 6.02 -2.55
C ILE A 39 3.71 4.72 -1.74
N LYS A 40 3.35 4.77 -0.45
CA LYS A 40 3.30 3.58 0.41
C LYS A 40 2.30 2.55 -0.13
N ASN A 41 1.11 2.98 -0.53
CA ASN A 41 0.08 2.11 -1.09
C ASN A 41 0.55 1.48 -2.41
N LEU A 42 1.20 2.26 -3.29
CA LEU A 42 1.80 1.71 -4.52
C LEU A 42 2.84 0.62 -4.23
N HIS A 43 3.67 0.82 -3.20
CA HIS A 43 4.65 -0.18 -2.80
C HIS A 43 3.98 -1.47 -2.30
N ILE A 44 2.94 -1.34 -1.47
CA ILE A 44 2.16 -2.48 -0.98
C ILE A 44 1.50 -3.23 -2.15
N MET A 45 0.83 -2.51 -3.05
CA MET A 45 0.20 -3.11 -4.24
C MET A 45 1.22 -3.83 -5.15
N GLN A 46 2.45 -3.33 -5.25
CA GLN A 46 3.51 -3.99 -6.02
C GLN A 46 3.96 -5.30 -5.34
N LEU A 47 4.07 -5.32 -4.01
CA LEU A 47 4.38 -6.53 -3.25
C LEU A 47 3.24 -7.56 -3.37
N GLU A 48 1.99 -7.12 -3.24
CA GLU A 48 0.82 -7.97 -3.42
C GLU A 48 0.76 -8.56 -4.83
N ARG A 49 1.04 -7.77 -5.88
CA ARG A 49 1.14 -8.30 -7.25
C ARG A 49 2.24 -9.34 -7.40
N LYS A 50 3.39 -9.17 -6.74
CA LYS A 50 4.45 -10.19 -6.74
C LYS A 50 4.01 -11.46 -6.03
N HIS A 51 3.27 -11.36 -4.93
CA HIS A 51 2.72 -12.53 -4.23
C HIS A 51 1.65 -13.24 -5.07
N ILE A 52 0.76 -12.49 -5.73
CA ILE A 52 -0.27 -13.05 -6.62
C ILE A 52 0.36 -13.74 -7.82
N ASN A 53 1.39 -13.17 -8.44
CA ASN A 53 2.11 -13.83 -9.54
C ASN A 53 2.87 -15.07 -9.04
N GLY A 54 3.47 -15.02 -7.84
CA GLY A 54 4.07 -16.19 -7.21
C GLY A 54 3.08 -17.33 -6.93
N HIS A 55 1.82 -17.01 -6.60
CA HIS A 55 0.75 -17.99 -6.42
C HIS A 55 0.09 -18.44 -7.73
N LYS A 56 0.17 -17.66 -8.81
CA LYS A 56 -0.30 -18.08 -10.15
C LYS A 56 0.69 -19.00 -10.85
N ASP A 57 1.99 -18.78 -10.65
CA ASP A 57 3.06 -19.57 -11.28
C ASP A 57 3.42 -20.84 -10.50
N LYS A 58 2.95 -20.98 -9.26
CA LYS A 58 3.04 -22.21 -8.47
C LYS A 58 1.66 -22.54 -7.91
N PRO A 59 0.83 -23.33 -8.62
CA PRO A 59 -0.23 -24.04 -7.92
C PRO A 59 0.45 -24.83 -6.81
N ILE A 60 0.02 -24.60 -5.57
CA ILE A 60 0.44 -25.41 -4.44
C ILE A 60 0.10 -26.84 -4.82
N ASP A 61 1.13 -27.65 -5.07
CA ASP A 61 0.95 -29.08 -5.23
C ASP A 61 0.35 -29.57 -3.92
N ILE A 62 -0.83 -30.18 -3.98
CA ILE A 62 -1.55 -30.65 -2.79
C ILE A 62 -0.72 -31.73 -2.05
N ASN A 63 0.28 -32.29 -2.72
CA ASN A 63 1.26 -33.22 -2.15
C ASN A 63 2.32 -32.54 -1.25
N ASP A 64 2.52 -31.22 -1.32
CA ASP A 64 3.44 -30.48 -0.41
C ASP A 64 2.77 -30.13 0.94
N VAL A 65 1.45 -30.31 1.06
CA VAL A 65 0.68 -30.05 2.29
C VAL A 65 0.60 -31.29 3.18
N GLU A 66 0.76 -32.50 2.61
CA GLU A 66 0.73 -33.77 3.37
C GLU A 66 2.00 -34.02 4.21
N ILE A 67 3.12 -33.36 3.90
CA ILE A 67 4.40 -33.56 4.62
C ILE A 67 4.42 -32.84 5.99
N TRP A 68 3.54 -31.85 6.21
CA TRP A 68 3.51 -31.08 7.46
C TRP A 68 2.61 -31.69 8.54
N GLU A 69 1.72 -32.64 8.21
CA GLU A 69 0.90 -33.34 9.22
C GLU A 69 1.66 -34.49 9.90
N GLU A 70 2.62 -35.13 9.22
CA GLU A 70 3.42 -36.22 9.83
C GLU A 70 4.50 -35.72 10.82
N GLU A 71 4.90 -34.44 10.76
CA GLU A 71 5.88 -33.87 11.72
C GLU A 71 5.26 -33.43 13.06
N GLN A 72 3.93 -33.35 13.18
CA GLN A 72 3.27 -32.98 14.45
C GLN A 72 3.08 -34.15 15.42
N ASP A 73 3.41 -35.39 15.03
CA ASP A 73 3.20 -36.58 15.88
C ASP A 73 4.45 -37.02 16.66
N ARG A 74 5.45 -36.14 16.80
CA ARG A 74 6.65 -36.37 17.65
C ARG A 74 6.76 -35.33 18.76
N GLY A 75 5.72 -35.27 19.58
CA GLY A 75 5.70 -34.57 20.86
C GLY A 75 4.95 -35.36 21.92
N LYS A 76 5.31 -36.63 22.10
CA LYS A 76 4.94 -37.41 23.29
C LYS A 76 6.11 -37.46 24.26
#